data_AF-A0A9E4MFL1-F1
#
_entry.id   AF-A0A9E4MFL1-F1
#
_cell.length_a   1.000
_cell.length_b   1.000
_cell.length_c   1.000
_cell.angle_alpha   90.00
_cell.angle_beta   90.00
_cell.angle_gamma   90.00
#
_symmetry.space_group_name_H-M   'P 1'
#
loop_
_entity.id
_entity.type
_entity.pdbx_description
1 polymer ?
#
loop_
_entity_poly.entity_id
_entity_poly.type
_entity_poly.pdbx_seq_one_letter_code
_entity_poly.pdbx_strand_id
1 'polypeptide(L)'
;MRYTDGRLLFSATDLSRHLSCAHLTSLRRAAALGEIERPPPYDDPSAEVLKQRGIEHERRLLERFVAVGRTVETIIPGDTPVWQRDPEAAAARTRQAMQRGVDIVYQGRLQDDDGRWSGYPDFLLRVDEASALVGWSYEVLDAKLARVAKGEALLQLLLY
;
A
#
# COMPACT_ATOMS: atom_id res chain seq x y z
N MET A 1 -7.18 -1.19 -10.20
CA MET A 1 -6.51 -1.29 -11.48
C MET A 1 -6.65 0.03 -12.17
N ARG A 2 -5.65 0.41 -12.95
CA ARG A 2 -5.61 1.65 -13.75
C ARG A 2 -5.03 1.33 -15.11
N TYR A 3 -5.41 2.08 -16.12
CA TYR A 3 -4.82 2.01 -17.44
C TYR A 3 -3.95 3.25 -17.67
N THR A 4 -2.67 3.04 -17.98
CA THR A 4 -1.68 4.12 -18.15
C THR A 4 -0.65 3.63 -19.15
N ASP A 5 -0.22 4.48 -20.09
CA ASP A 5 0.80 4.15 -21.11
C ASP A 5 0.54 2.83 -21.86
N GLY A 6 -0.70 2.56 -22.23
CA GLY A 6 -1.06 1.36 -22.98
C GLY A 6 -1.13 0.06 -22.16
N ARG A 7 -0.96 0.12 -20.83
CA ARG A 7 -0.91 -1.06 -19.95
C ARG A 7 -1.84 -0.95 -18.75
N LEU A 8 -2.33 -2.11 -18.29
CA LEU A 8 -3.06 -2.24 -17.04
C LEU A 8 -2.09 -2.42 -15.87
N LEU A 9 -2.26 -1.59 -14.86
CA LEU A 9 -1.56 -1.63 -13.58
C LEU A 9 -2.49 -2.20 -12.50
N PHE A 10 -1.95 -3.07 -11.66
CA PHE A 10 -2.67 -3.81 -10.62
C PHE A 10 -2.14 -3.50 -9.22
N SER A 11 -3.00 -3.74 -8.24
CA SER A 11 -2.72 -3.58 -6.82
C SER A 11 -3.22 -4.78 -6.02
N ALA A 12 -2.77 -4.91 -4.77
CA ALA A 12 -3.28 -5.92 -3.84
C ALA A 12 -4.82 -5.92 -3.78
N THR A 13 -5.43 -4.73 -3.75
CA THR A 13 -6.88 -4.61 -3.68
C THR A 13 -7.58 -5.13 -4.95
N ASP A 14 -6.91 -5.15 -6.10
CA ASP A 14 -7.47 -5.76 -7.31
C ASP A 14 -7.48 -7.29 -7.22
N LEU A 15 -6.42 -7.87 -6.65
CA LEU A 15 -6.35 -9.31 -6.38
C LEU A 15 -7.41 -9.72 -5.35
N SER A 16 -7.51 -9.01 -4.22
CA SER A 16 -8.53 -9.28 -3.20
C SER A 16 -9.94 -9.22 -3.81
N ARG A 17 -10.23 -8.19 -4.63
CA ARG A 17 -11.53 -8.05 -5.30
C ARG A 17 -11.82 -9.16 -6.29
N HIS A 18 -10.81 -9.64 -7.03
CA HIS A 18 -10.98 -10.73 -7.97
C HIS A 18 -11.45 -12.00 -7.26
N LEU A 19 -10.84 -12.31 -6.12
CA LEU A 19 -11.18 -13.48 -5.32
C LEU A 19 -12.55 -13.33 -4.64
N SER A 20 -12.95 -12.11 -4.27
CA SER A 20 -14.30 -11.87 -3.78
C SER A 20 -15.35 -11.94 -4.90
N CYS A 21 -15.04 -11.48 -6.11
CA CYS A 21 -15.96 -11.44 -7.25
C CYS A 21 -15.24 -11.25 -8.60
N ALA A 22 -15.19 -12.30 -9.43
CA ALA A 22 -14.61 -12.23 -10.76
C ALA A 22 -15.35 -11.26 -11.71
N HIS A 23 -16.67 -11.10 -11.54
CA HIS A 23 -17.45 -10.13 -12.33
C HIS A 23 -17.01 -8.68 -12.02
N LEU A 24 -16.69 -8.39 -10.75
CA LEU A 24 -16.18 -7.07 -10.36
C LEU A 24 -14.84 -6.75 -11.05
N THR A 25 -13.96 -7.74 -11.25
CA THR A 25 -12.75 -7.57 -12.06
C THR A 25 -13.07 -7.12 -13.48
N SER A 26 -14.05 -7.76 -14.12
CA SER A 26 -14.47 -7.43 -15.49
C SER A 26 -15.00 -6.00 -15.60
N LEU A 27 -15.86 -5.58 -14.66
CA LEU A 27 -16.37 -4.21 -14.59
C LEU A 27 -15.25 -3.19 -14.36
N ARG A 28 -14.31 -3.48 -13.46
CA ARG A 28 -13.18 -2.58 -13.21
C ARG A 28 -12.23 -2.47 -14.40
N ARG A 29 -12.05 -3.55 -15.17
CA ARG A 29 -11.27 -3.53 -16.40
C ARG A 29 -11.95 -2.65 -17.45
N ALA A 30 -13.24 -2.87 -17.69
CA ALA A 30 -14.02 -2.07 -18.62
C ALA A 30 -13.97 -0.57 -18.25
N ALA A 31 -14.16 -0.25 -16.96
CA ALA A 31 -14.07 1.12 -16.49
C ALA A 31 -12.66 1.72 -16.64
N ALA A 32 -11.60 0.93 -16.41
CA ALA A 32 -10.22 1.39 -16.58
C ALA A 32 -9.86 1.65 -18.05
N LEU A 33 -10.47 0.90 -18.98
CA LEU A 33 -10.31 1.08 -20.42
C LEU A 33 -11.25 2.13 -21.02
N GLY A 34 -12.13 2.73 -20.21
CA GLY A 34 -13.13 3.70 -20.68
C GLY A 34 -14.30 3.09 -21.46
N GLU A 35 -14.48 1.76 -21.39
CA GLU A 35 -15.59 1.05 -22.04
C GLU A 35 -16.93 1.28 -21.33
N ILE A 36 -16.89 1.58 -20.03
CA ILE A 36 -18.06 1.93 -19.20
C ILE A 36 -17.74 3.10 -18.28
N GLU A 37 -18.76 3.87 -17.91
CA GLU A 37 -18.63 4.88 -16.87
C GLU A 37 -18.64 4.25 -15.48
N ARG A 38 -17.83 4.80 -14.59
CA ARG A 38 -17.82 4.37 -13.19
C ARG A 38 -18.96 5.06 -12.45
N PRO A 39 -19.75 4.34 -11.64
CA PRO A 39 -20.78 4.98 -10.82
C PRO A 39 -20.15 6.04 -9.91
N PRO A 40 -20.89 7.13 -9.61
CA PRO A 40 -20.40 8.16 -8.72
C PRO A 40 -20.08 7.56 -7.33
N PRO A 41 -19.14 8.16 -6.58
CA PRO A 41 -18.88 7.74 -5.21
C PRO A 41 -20.18 7.78 -4.40
N TYR A 42 -20.47 6.69 -3.70
CA TYR A 42 -21.52 6.69 -2.69
C TYR A 42 -20.95 7.33 -1.42
N ASP A 43 -21.61 8.39 -0.94
CA ASP A 43 -21.24 9.03 0.31
C ASP A 43 -21.77 8.18 1.48
N ASP A 44 -20.88 7.42 2.09
CA ASP A 44 -21.15 6.61 3.27
C ASP A 44 -20.42 7.24 4.47
N PRO A 45 -21.13 7.97 5.36
CA PRO A 45 -20.53 8.56 6.54
C PRO A 45 -19.81 7.54 7.42
N SER A 46 -20.28 6.28 7.46
CA SER A 46 -19.64 5.23 8.25
C SER A 46 -18.28 4.83 7.66
N ALA A 47 -18.14 4.85 6.33
CA ALA A 47 -16.88 4.59 5.64
C ALA A 47 -15.84 5.67 5.94
N GLU A 48 -16.25 6.94 6.01
CA GLU A 48 -15.32 8.03 6.35
C GLU A 48 -14.85 7.93 7.81
N VAL A 49 -15.74 7.58 8.74
CA VAL A 49 -15.34 7.32 10.15
C VAL A 49 -14.37 6.15 10.24
N LEU A 50 -14.61 5.06 9.52
CA LEU A 50 -13.70 3.91 9.50
C LEU A 50 -12.31 4.28 8.96
N LYS A 51 -12.25 5.08 7.91
CA LYS A 51 -11.00 5.59 7.34
C LYS A 51 -10.24 6.46 8.34
N GLN A 52 -10.92 7.40 9.00
CA GLN A 52 -10.30 8.24 10.03
C GLN A 52 -9.73 7.40 11.19
N ARG A 53 -10.47 6.37 11.64
CA ARG A 53 -9.99 5.43 12.66
C ARG A 53 -8.78 4.62 12.21
N GLY A 54 -8.72 4.25 10.92
CA GLY A 54 -7.56 3.56 10.32
C GLY A 54 -6.31 4.43 10.40
N ILE A 55 -6.40 5.67 9.93
CA ILE A 55 -5.31 6.66 9.99
C ILE A 55 -4.86 6.90 11.45
N GLU A 56 -5.81 7.02 12.38
CA GLU A 56 -5.50 7.17 13.81
C GLU A 56 -4.74 5.95 14.36
N HIS A 57 -5.09 4.74 13.90
CA HIS A 57 -4.44 3.49 14.31
C HIS A 57 -3.01 3.39 13.78
N GLU A 58 -2.78 3.69 12.50
CA GLU A 58 -1.43 3.78 11.92
C GLU A 58 -0.57 4.82 12.66
N ARG A 59 -1.12 6.01 12.93
CA ARG A 59 -0.42 7.07 13.68
C ARG A 59 0.02 6.62 15.08
N ARG A 60 -0.84 5.89 15.80
CA ARG A 60 -0.47 5.32 17.12
C ARG A 60 0.64 4.28 17.03
N LEU A 61 0.66 3.46 15.98
CA LEU A 61 1.76 2.51 15.75
C LEU A 61 3.07 3.24 15.45
N LEU A 62 3.02 4.27 14.61
CA LEU A 62 4.15 5.14 14.31
C LEU A 62 4.75 5.77 15.57
N GLU A 63 3.91 6.34 16.45
CA GLU A 63 4.32 6.91 17.73
C GLU A 63 5.03 5.88 18.62
N ARG A 64 4.55 4.62 18.63
CA ARG A 64 5.18 3.55 19.40
C ARG A 64 6.58 3.21 18.88
N PHE A 65 6.80 3.20 17.57
CA PHE A 65 8.13 2.95 17.00
C PHE A 65 9.12 4.05 17.37
N VAL A 66 8.70 5.32 17.27
CA VAL A 66 9.53 6.46 17.67
C VAL A 66 9.83 6.43 19.17
N ALA A 67 8.85 6.09 20.01
CA ALA A 67 9.01 6.03 21.46
C ALA A 67 10.04 4.98 21.92
N VAL A 68 10.24 3.91 21.15
CA VAL A 68 11.29 2.91 21.41
C VAL A 68 12.61 3.20 20.69
N GLY A 69 12.77 4.42 20.15
CA GLY A 69 14.02 4.91 19.57
C GLY A 69 14.29 4.45 18.14
N ARG A 70 13.30 3.91 17.41
CA ARG A 70 13.46 3.54 16.00
C ARG A 70 13.48 4.78 15.12
N THR A 71 14.37 4.78 14.13
CA THR A 71 14.37 5.78 13.05
C THR A 71 13.17 5.54 12.13
N VAL A 72 12.47 6.60 11.75
CA VAL A 72 11.32 6.50 10.85
C VAL A 72 11.44 7.47 9.68
N GLU A 73 11.19 6.97 8.48
CA GLU A 73 11.10 7.78 7.27
C GLU A 73 9.72 7.62 6.62
N THR A 74 8.97 8.72 6.56
CA THR A 74 7.66 8.78 5.90
C THR A 74 7.85 9.08 4.41
N ILE A 75 7.45 8.15 3.54
CA ILE A 75 7.58 8.33 2.09
C ILE A 75 6.41 9.15 1.56
N ILE A 76 5.18 8.77 1.88
CA ILE A 76 3.97 9.48 1.45
C ILE A 76 3.26 10.03 2.69
N PRO A 77 3.30 11.35 2.93
CA PRO A 77 2.52 11.95 4.01
C PRO A 77 1.03 11.60 3.88
N GLY A 78 0.39 11.27 5.00
CA GLY A 78 -0.99 10.74 5.01
C GLY A 78 -2.05 11.71 4.45
N ASP A 79 -1.77 13.02 4.48
CA ASP A 79 -2.58 14.09 3.93
C ASP A 79 -2.33 14.37 2.44
N THR A 80 -1.34 13.72 1.82
CA THR A 80 -1.02 13.92 0.40
C THR A 80 -2.16 13.42 -0.49
N PRO A 81 -2.86 14.31 -1.23
CA PRO A 81 -3.94 13.92 -2.11
C PRO A 81 -3.45 12.99 -3.22
N VAL A 82 -4.26 12.02 -3.64
CA VAL A 82 -3.88 11.01 -4.64
C VAL A 82 -3.37 11.62 -5.95
N TRP A 83 -3.93 12.75 -6.37
CA TRP A 83 -3.53 13.47 -7.59
C TRP A 83 -2.20 14.22 -7.48
N GLN A 84 -1.66 14.40 -6.27
CA GLN A 84 -0.33 14.97 -6.03
C GLN A 84 0.74 13.89 -5.80
N ARG A 85 0.35 12.62 -5.68
CA ARG A 85 1.30 11.53 -5.44
C ARG A 85 2.03 11.21 -6.73
N ASP A 86 3.37 11.20 -6.65
CA ASP A 86 4.24 10.65 -7.69
C ASP A 86 4.62 9.20 -7.31
N PRO A 87 4.06 8.19 -8.01
CA PRO A 87 4.33 6.78 -7.69
C PRO A 87 5.78 6.37 -7.93
N GLU A 88 6.45 6.93 -8.94
CA GLU A 88 7.84 6.58 -9.27
C GLU A 88 8.79 7.17 -8.23
N ALA A 89 8.60 8.44 -7.89
CA ALA A 89 9.38 9.08 -6.82
C ALA A 89 9.14 8.40 -5.46
N ALA A 90 7.92 7.95 -5.16
CA ALA A 90 7.64 7.21 -3.94
C ALA A 90 8.36 5.85 -3.91
N ALA A 91 8.37 5.10 -5.01
CA ALA A 91 9.09 3.82 -5.09
C ALA A 91 10.62 4.03 -4.96
N ALA A 92 11.17 5.05 -5.63
CA ALA A 92 12.58 5.39 -5.52
C ALA A 92 12.98 5.78 -4.09
N ARG A 93 12.20 6.65 -3.42
CA ARG A 93 12.44 7.02 -2.02
C ARG A 93 12.32 5.84 -1.07
N THR A 94 11.33 4.97 -1.27
CA THR A 94 11.18 3.73 -0.48
C THR A 94 12.44 2.87 -0.60
N ARG A 95 12.91 2.60 -1.82
CA ARG A 95 14.13 1.83 -2.08
C ARG A 95 15.36 2.47 -1.42
N GLN A 96 15.51 3.78 -1.53
CA GLN A 96 16.63 4.49 -0.91
C GLN A 96 16.60 4.42 0.62
N ALA A 97 15.43 4.56 1.25
CA ALA A 97 15.28 4.41 2.70
C ALA A 97 15.65 2.99 3.14
N MET A 98 15.19 1.98 2.40
CA MET A 98 15.56 0.58 2.64
C MET A 98 17.07 0.34 2.50
N GLN A 99 17.70 0.89 1.46
CA GLN A 99 19.15 0.78 1.24
C GLN A 99 20.00 1.52 2.27
N ARG A 100 19.46 2.54 2.94
CA ARG A 100 20.12 3.20 4.09
C ARG A 100 19.92 2.48 5.41
N GLY A 101 18.99 1.53 5.48
CA GLY A 101 18.73 0.77 6.70
C GLY A 101 17.93 1.54 7.73
N VAL A 102 17.03 2.43 7.29
CA VAL A 102 16.06 3.07 8.18
C VAL A 102 15.25 1.99 8.90
N ASP A 103 15.08 2.09 10.22
CA ASP A 103 14.39 1.05 10.99
C ASP A 103 12.96 0.82 10.50
N ILE A 104 12.24 1.91 10.22
CA ILE A 104 10.84 1.88 9.79
C ILE A 104 10.67 2.80 8.57
N VAL A 105 10.21 2.23 7.45
CA VAL A 105 9.70 3.02 6.32
C VAL A 105 8.19 3.08 6.40
N TYR A 106 7.62 4.26 6.58
CA TYR A 106 6.18 4.48 6.74
C TYR A 106 5.54 4.98 5.44
N GLN A 107 4.38 4.41 5.09
CA GLN A 107 3.62 4.71 3.87
C GLN A 107 4.50 4.58 2.61
N GLY A 108 5.23 3.47 2.53
CA GLY A 108 6.14 3.15 1.43
C GLY A 108 5.40 2.76 0.15
N ARG A 109 6.18 2.51 -0.91
CA ARG A 109 5.66 1.94 -2.15
C ARG A 109 6.58 0.86 -2.69
N LEU A 110 6.02 -0.31 -2.93
CA LEU A 110 6.67 -1.45 -3.59
C LEU A 110 6.06 -1.67 -4.97
N GLN A 111 6.87 -2.20 -5.88
CA GLN A 111 6.43 -2.59 -7.23
C GLN A 111 7.30 -3.73 -7.74
N ASP A 112 6.75 -4.52 -8.66
CA ASP A 112 7.52 -5.49 -9.43
C ASP A 112 8.44 -4.79 -10.46
N ASP A 113 9.32 -5.57 -11.08
CA ASP A 113 10.34 -5.06 -12.01
C ASP A 113 9.72 -4.33 -13.21
N ASP A 114 8.60 -4.85 -13.74
CA ASP A 114 7.88 -4.26 -14.86
C ASP A 114 6.94 -3.11 -14.45
N GLY A 115 6.81 -2.86 -13.14
CA GLY A 115 5.91 -1.86 -12.54
C GLY A 115 4.42 -2.16 -12.76
N ARG A 116 4.07 -3.38 -13.16
CA ARG A 116 2.71 -3.83 -13.44
C ARG A 116 1.93 -4.06 -12.16
N TRP A 117 2.59 -4.56 -11.13
CA TRP A 117 2.03 -4.75 -9.80
C TRP A 117 2.64 -3.74 -8.85
N SER A 118 1.81 -3.11 -8.03
CA SER A 118 2.30 -2.19 -7.01
C SER A 118 1.46 -2.19 -5.74
N GLY A 119 2.11 -1.76 -4.67
CA GLY A 119 1.60 -1.79 -3.32
C GLY A 119 2.03 -0.58 -2.51
N TYR A 120 1.19 -0.19 -1.55
CA TYR A 120 1.51 0.82 -0.57
C TYR A 120 1.42 0.16 0.81
N PRO A 121 2.48 -0.51 1.27
CA PRO A 121 2.50 -1.05 2.63
C PRO A 121 2.46 0.11 3.64
N ASP A 122 1.72 -0.09 4.74
CA ASP A 122 1.66 0.91 5.81
C ASP A 122 3.05 1.06 6.44
N PHE A 123 3.73 -0.06 6.73
CA PHE A 123 5.07 -0.07 7.30
C PHE A 123 5.96 -1.14 6.68
N LEU A 124 7.25 -0.83 6.52
CA LEU A 124 8.33 -1.78 6.28
C LEU A 124 9.29 -1.72 7.47
N LEU A 125 9.48 -2.85 8.15
CA LEU A 125 10.30 -2.97 9.36
C LEU A 125 11.63 -3.62 9.02
N ARG A 126 12.74 -2.93 9.29
CA ARG A 126 14.07 -3.51 9.11
C ARG A 126 14.28 -4.68 10.06
N VAL A 127 14.80 -5.77 9.53
CA VAL A 127 15.27 -6.94 10.28
C VAL A 127 16.73 -7.22 9.92
N ASP A 128 17.51 -7.74 10.88
CA ASP A 128 18.95 -7.99 10.72
C ASP A 128 19.28 -9.24 9.89
N GLU A 129 18.31 -9.75 9.11
CA GLU A 129 18.51 -10.83 8.15
C GLU A 129 19.00 -10.27 6.82
N ALA A 130 20.14 -10.73 6.32
CA ALA A 130 20.69 -10.21 5.06
C ALA A 130 19.78 -10.51 3.86
N SER A 131 19.59 -9.52 2.99
CA SER A 131 18.91 -9.70 1.70
C SER A 131 19.91 -9.94 0.58
N ALA A 132 19.41 -10.24 -0.62
CA ALA A 132 20.23 -10.30 -1.83
C ALA A 132 20.82 -8.94 -2.25
N LEU A 133 20.30 -7.82 -1.70
CA LEU A 133 20.67 -6.47 -2.13
C LEU A 133 21.59 -5.76 -1.12
N VAL A 134 21.34 -5.94 0.18
CA VAL A 134 22.06 -5.29 1.28
C VAL A 134 22.13 -6.20 2.51
N GLY A 135 22.92 -5.82 3.52
CA GLY A 135 23.15 -6.62 4.73
C GLY A 135 21.97 -6.73 5.72
N TRP A 136 20.76 -6.37 5.31
CA TRP A 136 19.51 -6.48 6.07
C TRP A 136 18.31 -6.65 5.13
N SER A 137 17.15 -6.93 5.70
CA SER A 137 15.88 -7.15 4.99
C SER A 137 14.76 -6.33 5.64
N TYR A 138 13.58 -6.38 5.05
CA TYR A 138 12.39 -5.71 5.57
C TYR A 138 11.20 -6.65 5.62
N GLU A 139 10.48 -6.62 6.74
CA GLU A 139 9.18 -7.26 6.90
C GLU A 139 8.06 -6.25 6.68
N VAL A 140 6.98 -6.68 6.04
CA VAL A 140 5.83 -5.83 5.80
C VAL A 140 4.86 -5.91 6.98
N LEU A 141 4.44 -4.75 7.48
CA LEU A 141 3.39 -4.65 8.49
C LEU A 141 2.24 -3.82 7.93
N ASP A 142 1.07 -4.46 7.84
CA ASP A 142 -0.20 -3.88 7.40
C ASP A 142 -1.09 -3.65 8.63
N ALA A 143 -1.43 -2.39 8.90
CA ALA A 143 -2.09 -1.97 10.12
C ALA A 143 -3.62 -2.06 9.94
N LYS A 144 -4.27 -2.99 10.65
CA LYS A 144 -5.71 -3.23 10.51
C LYS A 144 -6.46 -2.97 11.81
N LEU A 145 -7.62 -2.30 11.69
CA LEU A 145 -8.60 -2.17 12.77
C LEU A 145 -9.27 -3.50 13.13
N ALA A 146 -9.36 -4.42 12.16
CA ALA A 146 -9.95 -5.73 12.35
C ALA A 146 -9.10 -6.56 13.32
N ARG A 147 -9.75 -7.18 14.31
CA ARG A 147 -9.07 -8.04 15.30
C ARG A 147 -8.77 -9.46 14.79
N VAL A 148 -9.33 -9.81 13.63
CA VAL A 148 -9.17 -11.12 12.98
C VAL A 148 -8.64 -10.89 11.58
N ALA A 149 -7.55 -11.57 11.23
CA ALA A 149 -7.00 -11.55 9.89
C ALA A 149 -7.99 -12.19 8.91
N LYS A 150 -8.37 -11.45 7.87
CA LYS A 150 -9.17 -11.99 6.76
C LYS A 150 -8.23 -12.47 5.64
N GLY A 151 -8.70 -13.40 4.81
CA GLY A 151 -7.90 -13.95 3.70
C GLY A 151 -7.36 -12.86 2.76
N GLU A 152 -8.11 -11.78 2.56
CA GLU A 152 -7.68 -10.65 1.74
C GLU A 152 -6.45 -9.93 2.30
N ALA A 153 -6.29 -9.87 3.63
CA ALA A 153 -5.14 -9.25 4.27
C ALA A 153 -3.88 -10.10 4.08
N LEU A 154 -3.99 -11.43 4.14
CA LEU A 154 -2.87 -12.33 3.86
C LEU A 154 -2.39 -12.19 2.41
N LEU A 155 -3.31 -12.09 1.46
CA LEU A 155 -2.96 -11.90 0.05
C LEU A 155 -2.34 -10.54 -0.23
N GLN A 156 -2.78 -9.51 0.48
CA GLN A 156 -2.14 -8.19 0.41
C GLN A 156 -0.69 -8.26 0.88
N LEU A 157 -0.42 -8.96 1.98
CA LEU A 157 0.94 -9.18 2.48
C LEU A 157 1.79 -10.02 1.52
N LEU A 158 1.23 -11.07 0.91
CA LEU A 158 1.95 -11.92 -0.05
C LEU A 158 2.28 -11.23 -1.37
N LEU A 159 1.54 -10.18 -1.74
CA LEU A 159 1.87 -9.40 -2.93
C LEU A 159 3.06 -8.46 -2.68
N TYR A 160 3.24 -8.00 -1.45
CA TYR A 160 4.30 -7.10 -1.05
C TYR A 160 5.62 -7.84 -0.90
#